data_AF-A0A950WWC0-F1
#
_entry.id   AF-A0A950WWC0-F1
#
_cell.length_a   1.000
_cell.length_b   1.000
_cell.length_c   1.000
_cell.angle_alpha   90.00
_cell.angle_beta   90.00
_cell.angle_gamma   90.00
#
_symmetry.space_group_name_H-M   'P 1'
#
loop_
_entity.id
_entity.type
_entity.pdbx_description
1 polymer ?
#
loop_
_entity_poly.entity_id
_entity_poly.type
_entity_poly.pdbx_seq_one_letter_code
_entity_poly.pdbx_strand_id
1 'polypeptide(L)'
;GFHDSTPTSPLSALTARVEGLDLSGLQPGAPVPQPGTVAEFSIVLSNPAPHDIRLDPCPTYTQGFGPGLMQVYRLNCDSIRLIPAHGEVRYQMRLRLTPGDLYMGFGWHLLGGPFAN
;
A
#
# COMPACT_ATOMS: atom_id res chain seq x y z
N GLY A 1 13.18 -8.55 -35.73
CA GLY A 1 12.19 -8.76 -34.66
C GLY A 1 12.39 -7.67 -33.65
N PHE A 2 11.39 -6.79 -33.47
CA PHE A 2 11.44 -5.78 -32.41
C PHE A 2 11.12 -6.49 -31.10
N HIS A 3 12.11 -6.64 -30.22
CA HIS A 3 11.84 -6.95 -28.82
C HIS A 3 11.29 -5.68 -28.18
N ASP A 4 9.98 -5.67 -27.95
CA ASP A 4 9.34 -4.70 -27.08
C ASP A 4 9.75 -5.03 -25.64
N SER A 5 10.85 -4.43 -25.20
CA SER A 5 11.33 -4.50 -23.82
C SER A 5 11.23 -3.11 -23.22
N THR A 6 10.00 -2.57 -23.09
CA THR A 6 9.78 -1.58 -22.05
C THR A 6 10.26 -2.19 -20.74
N PRO A 7 11.24 -1.59 -20.03
CA PRO A 7 11.65 -2.10 -18.74
C PRO A 7 10.46 -2.01 -17.79
N THR A 8 9.81 -3.14 -17.53
CA THR A 8 8.76 -3.21 -16.52
C THR A 8 9.40 -2.83 -15.20
N SER A 9 8.83 -1.83 -14.51
CA SER A 9 9.31 -1.40 -13.20
C SER A 9 9.53 -2.62 -12.31
N PRO A 10 10.66 -2.78 -11.61
CA PRO A 10 10.88 -3.94 -10.73
C PRO A 10 9.78 -4.05 -9.65
N LEU A 11 9.13 -2.94 -9.33
CA LEU A 11 8.00 -2.90 -8.39
C LEU A 11 6.74 -3.58 -8.91
N SER A 12 6.56 -3.72 -10.23
CA SER A 12 5.40 -4.41 -10.82
C SER A 12 5.45 -5.92 -10.64
N ALA A 13 6.62 -6.47 -10.29
CA ALA A 13 6.77 -7.88 -9.97
C ALA A 13 6.29 -8.20 -8.55
N LEU A 14 6.15 -7.19 -7.69
CA LEU A 14 5.70 -7.39 -6.31
C LEU A 14 4.21 -7.74 -6.27
N THR A 15 3.81 -8.40 -5.19
CA THR A 15 2.41 -8.42 -4.73
C THR A 15 2.30 -7.59 -3.46
N ALA A 16 1.13 -6.99 -3.24
CA ALA A 16 0.83 -6.23 -2.03
C ALA A 16 -0.45 -6.78 -1.40
N ARG A 17 -0.50 -6.81 -0.07
CA ARG A 17 -1.70 -7.16 0.69
C ARG A 17 -1.83 -6.29 1.93
N VAL A 18 -3.07 -6.08 2.35
CA VAL A 18 -3.40 -5.39 3.59
C VAL A 18 -3.59 -6.42 4.72
N GLU A 19 -2.93 -6.22 5.85
CA GLU A 19 -3.12 -7.05 7.05
C GLU A 19 -3.56 -6.19 8.24
N GLY A 20 -4.55 -6.67 9.00
CA GLY A 20 -4.96 -6.08 10.28
C GLY A 20 -5.74 -4.76 10.19
N LEU A 21 -6.12 -4.32 8.99
CA LEU A 21 -6.95 -3.13 8.83
C LEU A 21 -8.40 -3.43 9.23
N ASP A 22 -8.81 -2.91 10.38
CA ASP A 22 -10.20 -2.97 10.84
C ASP A 22 -10.95 -1.68 10.45
N LEU A 23 -11.85 -1.81 9.47
CA LEU A 23 -12.76 -0.74 9.04
C LEU A 23 -14.20 -0.99 9.45
N SER A 24 -14.46 -1.93 10.37
CA SER A 24 -15.83 -2.23 10.84
C SER A 24 -16.53 -1.00 11.43
N GLY A 25 -15.77 -0.10 12.06
CA GLY A 25 -16.26 1.20 12.54
C GLY A 25 -16.64 2.20 11.44
N LEU A 26 -16.44 1.87 10.16
CA LEU A 26 -16.75 2.73 9.01
C LEU A 26 -17.97 2.26 8.21
N GLN A 27 -18.80 1.35 8.73
CA GLN A 27 -19.98 0.86 8.02
C GLN A 27 -21.20 1.78 8.19
N PRO A 28 -22.17 1.79 7.26
CA PRO A 28 -23.43 2.52 7.44
C PRO A 28 -24.12 2.12 8.76
N GLY A 29 -24.39 3.10 9.62
CA GLY A 29 -24.99 2.87 10.94
C GLY A 29 -23.98 2.65 12.07
N ALA A 30 -22.68 2.55 11.78
CA ALA A 30 -21.64 2.59 12.79
C ALA A 30 -21.50 4.00 13.39
N PRO A 31 -21.04 4.12 14.65
CA PRO A 31 -20.67 5.42 15.21
C PRO A 31 -19.61 6.09 14.35
N VAL A 32 -19.83 7.37 14.02
CA VAL A 32 -18.84 8.21 13.34
C VAL A 32 -17.52 8.19 14.12
N PRO A 33 -16.38 7.84 13.50
CA PRO A 33 -15.07 7.92 14.15
C PRO A 33 -14.87 9.32 14.72
N GLN A 34 -14.38 9.37 15.95
CA GLN A 34 -14.03 10.64 16.54
C GLN A 34 -12.90 11.28 15.75
N PRO A 35 -12.88 12.62 15.59
CA PRO A 35 -11.75 13.30 15.00
C PRO A 35 -10.44 12.86 15.67
N GLY A 36 -9.49 12.38 14.87
CA GLY A 36 -8.20 11.89 15.37
C GLY A 36 -8.12 10.38 15.63
N THR A 37 -9.17 9.60 15.35
CA THR A 37 -9.07 8.14 15.29
C THR A 37 -7.97 7.72 14.30
N VAL A 38 -7.12 6.79 14.72
CA VAL A 38 -6.04 6.22 13.89
C VAL A 38 -6.30 4.74 13.70
N ALA A 39 -6.36 4.30 12.45
CA ALA A 39 -6.26 2.89 12.09
C ALA A 39 -4.79 2.50 11.94
N GLU A 40 -4.40 1.43 12.62
CA GLU A 40 -3.11 0.78 12.43
C GLU A 40 -3.31 -0.46 11.57
N PHE A 41 -2.43 -0.67 10.60
CA PHE A 41 -2.46 -1.82 9.71
C PHE A 41 -1.08 -2.06 9.13
N SER A 42 -0.93 -3.16 8.40
CA SER A 42 0.30 -3.50 7.71
C SER A 42 0.08 -3.61 6.21
N ILE A 43 1.03 -3.07 5.43
CA ILE A 43 1.20 -3.44 4.03
C ILE A 43 2.32 -4.46 3.97
N VAL A 44 2.02 -5.64 3.45
CA VAL A 44 3.05 -6.65 3.16
C VAL A 44 3.33 -6.64 1.67
N LEU A 45 4.61 -6.45 1.33
CA LEU A 45 5.11 -6.56 -0.05
C LEU A 45 5.86 -7.87 -0.18
N SER A 46 5.42 -8.72 -1.11
CA SER A 46 6.06 -9.99 -1.41
C SER A 46 6.75 -9.94 -2.77
N ASN A 47 7.96 -10.49 -2.84
CA ASN A 47 8.73 -10.61 -4.06
C ASN A 47 8.69 -12.07 -4.55
N PRO A 48 7.87 -12.42 -5.54
CA PRO A 48 7.84 -13.77 -6.10
C PRO A 48 9.03 -14.06 -7.02
N ALA A 49 9.83 -13.06 -7.38
CA ALA A 49 10.93 -13.22 -8.33
C ALA A 49 12.15 -13.92 -7.70
N PRO A 50 13.00 -14.57 -8.53
CA PRO A 50 14.20 -15.27 -8.06
C PRO A 50 15.39 -14.34 -7.80
N HIS A 51 15.20 -13.02 -7.82
CA HIS A 51 16.22 -12.03 -7.53
C HIS A 51 15.69 -10.97 -6.58
N ASP A 52 16.59 -10.33 -5.84
CA ASP A 52 16.24 -9.28 -4.89
C ASP A 52 15.73 -8.01 -5.59
N ILE A 53 14.74 -7.36 -4.98
CA ILE A 53 14.21 -6.07 -5.44
C ILE A 53 14.72 -4.97 -4.50
N ARG A 54 15.51 -4.04 -5.03
CA ARG A 54 15.97 -2.85 -4.30
C ARG A 54 14.88 -1.78 -4.28
N LEU A 55 14.72 -1.15 -3.13
CA LEU A 55 13.76 -0.06 -2.91
C LEU A 55 14.48 1.29 -2.95
N ASP A 56 15.15 1.55 -4.07
CA ASP A 56 15.89 2.79 -4.34
C ASP A 56 15.66 3.25 -5.80
N PRO A 57 14.98 4.38 -6.05
CA PRO A 57 14.44 5.31 -5.06
C PRO A 57 13.35 4.67 -4.20
N CYS A 58 13.19 5.18 -2.97
CA CYS A 58 12.19 4.63 -2.06
C CYS A 58 10.77 4.73 -2.67
N PRO A 59 10.01 3.62 -2.75
CA PRO A 59 8.80 3.57 -3.54
C PRO A 59 7.72 4.53 -3.08
N THR A 60 6.96 5.02 -4.05
CA THR A 60 5.80 5.89 -3.83
C THR A 60 4.53 5.05 -3.93
N TYR A 61 3.54 5.33 -3.10
CA TYR A 61 2.24 4.67 -3.11
C TYR A 61 1.12 5.70 -3.04
N THR A 62 -0.08 5.29 -3.42
CA THR A 62 -1.31 6.03 -3.17
C THR A 62 -2.14 5.31 -2.12
N GLN A 63 -2.77 6.06 -1.22
CA GLN A 63 -3.80 5.52 -0.34
C GLN A 63 -4.93 6.53 -0.15
N GLY A 64 -6.13 6.04 0.16
CA GLY A 64 -7.29 6.91 0.42
C GLY A 64 -8.60 6.15 0.38
N PHE A 65 -9.70 6.90 0.41
CA PHE A 65 -11.05 6.37 0.45
C PHE A 65 -11.82 6.83 -0.79
N GLY A 66 -12.03 5.93 -1.76
CA GLY A 66 -12.75 6.25 -3.00
C GLY A 66 -12.03 7.18 -4.00
N PRO A 67 -12.59 7.33 -5.22
CA PRO A 67 -11.97 8.09 -6.29
C PRO A 67 -11.97 9.60 -5.99
N GLY A 68 -10.79 10.22 -5.99
CA GLY A 68 -10.61 11.66 -5.73
C GLY A 68 -10.08 12.00 -4.33
N LEU A 69 -10.04 11.03 -3.40
CA LEU A 69 -9.45 11.20 -2.06
C LEU A 69 -8.14 10.43 -1.89
N MET A 70 -7.58 9.91 -2.98
CA MET A 70 -6.28 9.24 -2.98
C MET A 70 -5.17 10.28 -2.81
N GLN A 71 -4.35 10.10 -1.79
CA GLN A 71 -3.15 10.90 -1.55
C GLN A 71 -1.90 10.10 -1.91
N VAL A 72 -0.86 10.80 -2.36
CA VAL A 72 0.43 10.22 -2.74
C VAL A 72 1.41 10.33 -1.58
N TYR A 73 2.05 9.22 -1.25
CA TYR A 73 3.01 9.12 -0.16
C TYR A 73 4.23 8.29 -0.56
N ARG A 74 5.27 8.31 0.25
CA ARG A 74 6.46 7.47 0.08
C ARG A 74 6.57 6.49 1.23
N LEU A 75 7.00 5.27 0.95
CA LEU A 75 7.32 4.29 1.99
C LEU A 75 8.48 4.81 2.85
N ASN A 76 8.65 4.24 4.04
CA ASN A 76 9.83 4.50 4.85
C ASN A 76 10.90 3.43 4.56
N CYS A 77 11.88 3.78 3.74
CA CYS A 77 12.98 2.87 3.39
C CYS A 77 14.23 3.05 4.26
N ASP A 78 14.14 3.67 5.43
CA ASP A 78 15.30 3.81 6.32
C ASP A 78 15.75 2.44 6.85
N SER A 79 14.77 1.60 7.23
CA SER A 79 14.99 0.25 7.75
C SER A 79 14.84 -0.86 6.69
N ILE A 80 14.03 -0.65 5.65
CA ILE A 80 13.77 -1.64 4.61
C ILE A 80 14.18 -1.07 3.25
N ARG A 81 15.31 -1.55 2.70
CA ARG A 81 15.85 -1.10 1.40
C ARG A 81 15.82 -2.16 0.32
N LEU A 82 15.44 -3.39 0.66
CA LEU A 82 15.50 -4.55 -0.20
C LEU A 82 14.42 -5.55 0.20
N ILE A 83 13.80 -6.17 -0.79
CA ILE A 83 12.92 -7.33 -0.62
C ILE A 83 13.65 -8.54 -1.21
N PRO A 84 14.08 -9.51 -0.40
CA PRO A 84 14.81 -10.67 -0.89
C PRO A 84 14.02 -11.45 -1.94
N ALA A 85 14.72 -12.19 -2.81
CA ALA A 85 14.10 -13.18 -3.69
C ALA A 85 13.17 -14.12 -2.89
N HIS A 86 11.95 -14.33 -3.37
CA HIS A 86 10.90 -15.13 -2.71
C HIS A 86 10.56 -14.68 -1.27
N GLY A 87 10.98 -13.47 -0.89
CA GLY A 87 10.81 -12.92 0.45
C GLY A 87 9.65 -11.93 0.57
N GLU A 88 9.36 -11.55 1.81
CA GLU A 88 8.36 -10.54 2.12
C GLU A 88 8.90 -9.51 3.12
N VAL A 89 8.40 -8.28 3.03
CA VAL A 89 8.65 -7.22 4.01
C VAL A 89 7.34 -6.61 4.45
N ARG A 90 7.28 -6.18 5.73
CA ARG A 90 6.08 -5.61 6.33
C ARG A 90 6.31 -4.15 6.70
N TYR A 91 5.46 -3.28 6.19
CA TYR A 91 5.40 -1.87 6.57
C TYR A 91 4.26 -1.66 7.55
N GLN A 92 4.58 -1.13 8.74
CA GLN A 92 3.58 -0.69 9.71
C GLN A 92 3.05 0.68 9.30
N MET A 93 1.73 0.78 9.18
CA MET A 93 1.04 1.93 8.63
C MET A 93 0.10 2.53 9.67
N ARG A 94 -0.07 3.86 9.60
CA ARG A 94 -1.02 4.62 10.39
C ARG A 94 -1.85 5.49 9.47
N LEU A 95 -3.16 5.34 9.55
CA LEU A 95 -4.11 6.14 8.78
C LEU A 95 -5.00 6.89 9.75
N ARG A 96 -5.02 8.22 9.64
CA ARG A 96 -5.98 9.05 10.37
C ARG A 96 -7.31 8.97 9.65
N LEU A 97 -8.33 8.52 10.37
CA LEU A 97 -9.70 8.43 9.88
C LEU A 97 -10.41 9.75 10.15
N THR A 98 -11.25 10.14 9.20
CA THR A 98 -12.16 11.29 9.30
C THR A 98 -13.60 10.83 9.11
N PRO A 99 -14.58 11.58 9.64
CA PRO A 99 -16.00 11.29 9.40
C PRO A 99 -16.40 11.19 7.91
N GLY A 100 -15.63 11.78 6.99
CA GLY A 100 -15.91 11.70 5.56
C GLY A 100 -15.56 10.35 4.92
N ASP A 101 -14.72 9.54 5.59
CA ASP A 101 -14.20 8.28 5.06
C ASP A 101 -15.21 7.12 5.16
N LEU A 102 -16.38 7.38 5.76
CA LEU A 102 -17.39 6.41 6.22
C LEU A 102 -18.18 5.66 5.13
N TYR A 103 -17.95 5.96 3.86
CA TYR A 103 -18.83 5.44 2.80
C TYR A 103 -18.07 4.91 1.58
N MET A 104 -16.74 4.92 1.63
CA MET A 104 -15.91 4.56 0.49
C MET A 104 -14.93 3.46 0.87
N GLY A 105 -14.65 2.55 -0.06
CA GLY A 105 -13.64 1.52 0.15
C GLY A 105 -12.26 2.14 0.32
N PHE A 106 -11.48 1.62 1.28
CA PHE A 106 -10.07 1.91 1.38
C PHE A 106 -9.33 1.32 0.18
N GLY A 107 -8.49 2.14 -0.46
CA GLY A 107 -7.59 1.72 -1.52
C GLY A 107 -6.15 1.98 -1.14
N TRP A 108 -5.27 1.05 -1.52
CA TRP A 108 -3.82 1.22 -1.45
C TRP A 108 -3.18 0.68 -2.73
N HIS A 109 -2.27 1.44 -3.34
CA HIS A 109 -1.62 1.06 -4.59
C HIS A 109 -0.16 1.53 -4.65
N LEU A 110 0.77 0.62 -4.91
CA LEU A 110 2.17 0.95 -5.16
C LEU A 110 2.31 1.55 -6.57
N LEU A 111 2.84 2.76 -6.71
CA LEU A 111 3.00 3.38 -8.03
C LEU A 111 4.06 2.64 -8.84
N GLY A 112 3.68 2.26 -10.07
CA GLY A 112 4.48 1.35 -10.89
C GLY A 112 4.53 -0.09 -10.35
N GLY A 113 3.60 -0.44 -9.45
CA GLY A 113 3.53 -1.71 -8.73
C GLY A 113 2.09 -2.22 -8.52
N PRO A 114 1.89 -3.19 -7.61
CA PRO A 114 0.61 -3.85 -7.35
C PRO A 114 -0.35 -3.02 -6.50
N PHE A 115 -1.64 -3.29 -6.67
CA PHE A 115 -2.69 -2.95 -5.69
C PHE A 115 -2.59 -3.86 -4.48
N ALA A 116 -2.88 -3.34 -3.30
CA ALA A 116 -3.07 -4.19 -2.14
C ALA A 116 -4.48 -4.77 -2.13
N ASN A 117 -4.58 -6.09 -1.95
CA ASN A 117 -5.83 -6.80 -1.74
C ASN A 117 -6.05 -7.20 -0.28
#